data_AF-A0A2T7T7X6-F1
#
_entry.id   AF-A0A2T7T7X6-F1
#
_cell.length_a   1.000
_cell.length_b   1.000
_cell.length_c   1.000
_cell.angle_alpha   90.00
_cell.angle_beta   90.00
_cell.angle_gamma   90.00
#
_symmetry.space_group_name_H-M   'P 1'
#
loop_
_entity.id
_entity.type
_entity.pdbx_description
1 polymer ?
#
loop_
_entity_poly.entity_id
_entity_poly.type
_entity_poly.pdbx_seq_one_letter_code
_entity_poly.pdbx_strand_id
1 'polypeptide(L)'
;MPTYTDGQDPLVYLVTTPRELAAAGCTSVFSDGNCAADITAIESDPTQLEAHVDWPVMEQERWNNTPEDPDRMRRRMAEFLVHERVPVSAFTQLATRTRLRADAVRELLHRHGCRLDVVVRPAWYY
;
A
#
# COMPACT_ATOMS: atom_id res chain seq x y z
N MET A 1 -19.19 10.89 2.66
CA MET A 1 -18.20 11.96 2.90
C MET A 1 -17.10 11.39 3.78
N PRO A 2 -15.81 11.62 3.47
CA PRO A 2 -14.75 11.28 4.42
C PRO A 2 -14.95 12.12 5.68
N THR A 3 -15.01 11.47 6.84
CA THR A 3 -15.22 12.11 8.15
C THR A 3 -13.92 12.52 8.84
N TYR A 4 -12.78 12.21 8.21
CA TYR A 4 -11.46 12.45 8.79
C TYR A 4 -10.98 13.87 8.45
N THR A 5 -10.74 14.68 9.48
CA THR A 5 -10.46 16.13 9.35
C THR A 5 -9.08 16.55 9.84
N ASP A 6 -8.29 15.64 10.42
CA ASP A 6 -7.05 15.99 11.11
C ASP A 6 -5.85 16.25 10.17
N GLY A 7 -6.14 16.39 8.87
CA GLY A 7 -5.13 16.54 7.84
C GLY A 7 -4.23 15.30 7.73
N GLN A 8 -3.09 15.46 7.08
CA GLN A 8 -2.23 14.33 6.72
C GLN A 8 -1.10 14.06 7.72
N ASP A 9 -0.75 15.04 8.56
CA ASP A 9 0.31 14.91 9.57
C ASP A 9 0.10 13.75 10.56
N PRO A 10 -1.14 13.34 10.90
CA PRO A 10 -1.37 12.17 11.73
C PRO A 10 -1.30 10.83 11.00
N LEU A 11 -1.33 10.82 9.66
CA LEU A 11 -1.28 9.59 8.89
C LEU A 11 0.11 8.92 9.00
N VAL A 12 0.09 7.60 9.07
CA VAL A 12 1.29 6.75 9.09
C VAL A 12 1.08 5.64 8.08
N TYR A 13 1.99 5.52 7.13
CA TYR A 13 1.99 4.43 6.17
C TYR A 13 2.79 3.25 6.71
N LEU A 14 2.20 2.05 6.67
CA LEU A 14 2.88 0.79 6.91
C LEU A 14 3.39 0.27 5.57
N VAL A 15 4.67 -0.06 5.48
CA VAL A 15 5.31 -0.49 4.24
C VAL A 15 5.72 -1.95 4.34
N THR A 16 5.39 -2.72 3.32
CA THR A 16 5.74 -4.14 3.19
C THR A 16 5.95 -4.46 1.70
N THR A 17 6.25 -5.71 1.40
CA THR A 17 6.31 -6.24 0.04
C THR A 17 5.57 -7.57 -0.03
N PRO A 18 5.12 -8.01 -1.22
CA PRO A 18 4.56 -9.35 -1.40
C PRO A 18 5.48 -10.46 -0.87
N ARG A 19 6.81 -10.28 -1.00
CA ARG A 19 7.82 -11.21 -0.49
C ARG A 19 7.78 -11.33 1.03
N GLU A 20 7.74 -10.20 1.75
CA GLU A 20 7.70 -10.20 3.22
C GLU A 20 6.39 -10.80 3.75
N LEU A 21 5.27 -10.50 3.08
CA LEU A 21 3.97 -11.09 3.40
C LEU A 21 3.96 -12.61 3.22
N ALA A 22 4.50 -13.09 2.11
CA ALA A 22 4.64 -14.53 1.85
C ALA A 22 5.57 -15.21 2.87
N ALA A 23 6.71 -14.58 3.20
CA ALA A 23 7.64 -15.09 4.22
C ALA A 23 7.01 -15.14 5.62
N ALA A 24 6.09 -14.21 5.92
CA ALA A 24 5.31 -14.21 7.14
C ALA A 24 4.12 -15.20 7.13
N GLY A 25 3.95 -15.99 6.07
CA GLY A 25 2.87 -16.97 5.93
C GLY A 25 1.50 -16.35 5.68
N CYS A 26 1.44 -15.10 5.20
CA CYS A 26 0.18 -14.45 4.90
C CYS A 26 -0.46 -15.07 3.64
N THR A 27 -1.77 -15.32 3.70
CA THR A 27 -2.56 -15.62 2.49
C THR A 27 -3.00 -14.31 1.86
N SER A 28 -2.74 -14.15 0.57
CA SER A 28 -3.06 -12.92 -0.15
C SER A 28 -3.60 -13.17 -1.54
N VAL A 29 -4.36 -12.21 -2.04
CA VAL A 29 -4.74 -12.08 -3.44
C VAL A 29 -4.38 -10.69 -3.94
N PHE A 30 -4.28 -10.53 -5.25
CA PHE A 30 -4.08 -9.22 -5.87
C PHE A 30 -4.96 -9.09 -7.11
N SER A 31 -5.30 -7.86 -7.43
CA SER A 31 -6.18 -7.54 -8.55
C SER A 31 -5.45 -6.77 -9.64
N ASP A 32 -5.99 -6.77 -10.86
CA ASP A 32 -5.47 -5.95 -11.96
C ASP A 32 -5.99 -4.49 -11.92
N GLY A 33 -6.87 -4.18 -10.97
CA GLY A 33 -7.50 -2.87 -10.77
C GLY A 33 -8.36 -2.83 -9.51
N ASN A 34 -9.19 -1.80 -9.37
CA ASN A 34 -10.04 -1.64 -8.19
C ASN A 34 -10.97 -2.85 -7.98
N CYS A 35 -10.93 -3.50 -6.81
CA CYS A 35 -11.71 -4.73 -6.53
C CYS A 35 -13.24 -4.53 -6.54
N ALA A 36 -13.74 -3.29 -6.43
CA ALA A 36 -15.16 -2.97 -6.50
C ALA A 36 -15.68 -2.81 -7.93
N ALA A 37 -14.81 -2.85 -8.95
CA ALA A 37 -15.21 -2.77 -10.35
C ALA A 37 -15.47 -4.18 -10.93
N ASP A 38 -16.60 -4.34 -11.62
CA ASP A 38 -17.07 -5.64 -12.14
C ASP A 38 -16.10 -6.33 -13.12
N ILE A 39 -15.27 -5.55 -13.81
CA ILE A 39 -14.31 -6.07 -14.80
C ILE A 39 -12.97 -6.50 -14.19
N THR A 40 -12.77 -6.28 -12.89
CA THR A 40 -11.50 -6.55 -12.22
C THR A 40 -11.26 -8.04 -12.04
N ALA A 41 -10.08 -8.49 -12.47
CA ALA A 41 -9.63 -9.86 -12.30
C ALA A 41 -8.78 -9.99 -11.04
N ILE A 42 -8.96 -11.09 -10.32
CA ILE A 42 -8.23 -11.41 -9.07
C ILE A 42 -7.35 -12.64 -9.31
N GLU A 43 -6.13 -12.60 -8.81
CA GLU A 43 -5.15 -13.68 -8.84
C GLU A 43 -4.57 -13.92 -7.43
N SER A 44 -4.16 -15.15 -7.17
CA SER A 44 -3.63 -15.61 -5.89
C SER A 44 -2.24 -16.25 -5.99
N ASP A 45 -1.81 -16.67 -7.20
CA ASP A 45 -0.47 -17.18 -7.44
C ASP A 45 0.54 -16.01 -7.50
N PRO A 46 1.46 -15.90 -6.52
CA PRO A 46 2.42 -14.80 -6.49
C PRO A 46 3.34 -14.74 -7.71
N THR A 47 3.51 -15.86 -8.44
CA THR A 47 4.33 -15.88 -9.66
C THR A 47 3.70 -15.13 -10.82
N GLN A 48 2.39 -14.91 -10.78
CA GLN A 48 1.63 -14.19 -11.81
C GLN A 48 1.60 -12.67 -11.58
N LEU A 49 2.08 -12.18 -10.43
CA LEU A 49 1.98 -10.77 -10.05
C LEU A 49 2.55 -9.83 -11.12
N GLU A 50 3.71 -10.19 -11.69
CA GLU A 50 4.38 -9.39 -12.71
C GLU A 50 3.56 -9.24 -14.00
N ALA A 51 2.81 -10.29 -14.38
CA ALA A 51 2.02 -10.30 -15.59
C ALA A 51 0.60 -9.76 -15.39
N HIS A 52 0.07 -9.83 -14.17
CA HIS A 52 -1.31 -9.46 -13.84
C HIS A 52 -1.50 -7.96 -13.58
N VAL A 53 -0.46 -7.29 -13.10
CA VAL A 53 -0.49 -5.85 -12.79
C VAL A 53 0.12 -5.04 -13.93
N ASP A 54 -0.57 -3.99 -14.36
CA ASP A 54 0.00 -3.03 -15.33
C ASP A 54 1.02 -2.10 -14.65
N TRP A 55 2.27 -2.55 -14.55
CA TRP A 55 3.38 -1.77 -14.02
C TRP A 55 3.65 -0.46 -14.79
N PRO A 56 3.64 -0.44 -16.14
CA PRO A 56 3.75 0.81 -16.88
C PRO A 56 2.74 1.88 -16.43
N VAL A 57 1.49 1.52 -16.13
CA VAL A 57 0.50 2.46 -15.57
C VAL A 57 0.82 2.83 -14.11
N MET A 58 1.28 1.88 -13.29
CA MET A 58 1.64 2.14 -11.89
C MET A 58 2.72 3.21 -11.72
N GLU A 59 3.68 3.23 -12.64
CA GLU A 59 4.83 4.15 -12.61
C GLU A 59 4.52 5.55 -13.17
N GLN A 60 3.34 5.76 -13.74
CA GLN A 60 2.97 7.05 -14.33
C GLN A 60 2.49 8.07 -13.30
N GLU A 61 2.94 9.31 -13.46
CA GLU A 61 2.44 10.46 -12.68
C GLU A 61 1.00 10.85 -13.06
N ARG A 62 0.65 10.71 -14.34
CA ARG A 62 -0.67 11.03 -14.88
C ARG A 62 -1.31 9.80 -15.48
N TRP A 63 -2.38 9.32 -14.85
CA TRP A 63 -3.05 8.05 -15.16
C TRP A 63 -4.54 8.24 -15.46
N ASN A 64 -4.97 9.47 -15.78
CA ASN A 64 -6.32 9.74 -16.24
C ASN A 64 -6.65 8.93 -17.50
N ASN A 65 -7.90 8.50 -17.66
CA ASN A 65 -8.33 7.81 -18.87
C ASN A 65 -8.07 8.67 -20.12
N THR A 66 -7.76 8.01 -21.22
CA THR A 66 -7.66 8.63 -22.55
C THR A 66 -8.61 7.93 -23.52
N PRO A 67 -8.93 8.52 -24.69
CA PRO A 67 -9.73 7.84 -25.71
C PRO A 67 -9.12 6.50 -26.17
N GLU A 68 -7.78 6.43 -26.22
CA GLU A 68 -7.04 5.24 -26.66
C GLU A 68 -6.92 4.18 -25.56
N ASP A 69 -6.99 4.60 -24.29
CA ASP A 69 -6.88 3.74 -23.13
C ASP A 69 -7.83 4.24 -22.01
N PRO A 70 -9.12 3.81 -22.08
CA PRO A 70 -10.17 4.32 -21.22
C PRO A 70 -10.21 3.66 -19.83
N ASP A 71 -9.27 2.77 -19.49
CA ASP A 71 -9.29 1.97 -18.25
C ASP A 71 -8.03 2.17 -17.38
N ARG A 72 -7.21 3.19 -17.68
CA ARG A 72 -5.98 3.51 -16.93
C ARG A 72 -6.25 3.77 -15.45
N MET A 73 -7.32 4.50 -15.15
CA MET A 73 -7.66 4.86 -13.77
C MET A 73 -7.99 3.65 -12.91
N ARG A 74 -8.79 2.72 -13.42
CA ARG A 74 -9.12 1.48 -12.69
C ARG A 74 -7.87 0.64 -12.48
N ARG A 75 -7.07 0.42 -13.53
CA ARG A 75 -5.83 -0.38 -13.45
C ARG A 75 -4.81 0.22 -12.51
N ARG A 76 -4.70 1.56 -12.44
CA ARG A 76 -3.86 2.25 -11.44
C ARG A 76 -4.26 1.99 -9.99
N MET A 77 -5.51 1.59 -9.77
CA MET A 77 -6.09 1.24 -8.47
C MET A 77 -6.07 -0.27 -8.21
N ALA A 78 -5.13 -1.03 -8.80
CA ALA A 78 -4.87 -2.41 -8.41
C ALA A 78 -4.61 -2.52 -6.91
N GLU A 79 -5.04 -3.62 -6.30
CA GLU A 79 -4.98 -3.84 -4.87
C GLU A 79 -4.21 -5.12 -4.56
N PHE A 80 -3.53 -5.14 -3.41
CA PHE A 80 -2.93 -6.33 -2.83
C PHE A 80 -3.57 -6.56 -1.46
N LEU A 81 -4.32 -7.65 -1.33
CA LEU A 81 -5.20 -7.91 -0.20
C LEU A 81 -4.69 -9.11 0.58
N VAL A 82 -4.47 -8.93 1.88
CA VAL A 82 -4.12 -10.01 2.81
C VAL A 82 -5.36 -10.43 3.58
N HIS A 83 -5.59 -11.74 3.69
CA HIS A 83 -6.71 -12.30 4.43
C HIS A 83 -6.55 -12.06 5.94
N GLU A 84 -7.59 -11.52 6.57
CA GLU A 84 -7.73 -11.22 8.01
C GLU A 84 -6.74 -10.23 8.62
N ARG A 85 -5.44 -10.57 8.65
CA ARG A 85 -4.44 -9.84 9.43
C ARG A 85 -3.06 -9.88 8.81
N VAL A 86 -2.32 -8.80 8.99
CA VAL A 86 -0.89 -8.71 8.67
C VAL A 86 -0.10 -8.66 9.98
N PRO A 87 0.81 -9.60 10.25
CA PRO A 87 1.64 -9.53 11.44
C PRO A 87 2.61 -8.35 11.35
N VAL A 88 2.89 -7.71 12.48
CA VAL A 88 3.78 -6.53 12.54
C VAL A 88 5.18 -6.83 11.97
N SER A 89 5.65 -8.07 12.11
CA SER A 89 6.93 -8.53 11.60
C SER A 89 7.02 -8.58 10.06
N ALA A 90 5.90 -8.49 9.34
CA ALA A 90 5.89 -8.44 7.88
C ALA A 90 6.09 -7.02 7.32
N PHE A 91 6.04 -5.99 8.17
CA PHE A 91 6.35 -4.63 7.73
C PHE A 91 7.86 -4.39 7.78
N THR A 92 8.38 -3.67 6.79
CA THR A 92 9.80 -3.31 6.71
C THR A 92 10.05 -1.94 7.33
N GLN A 93 9.09 -1.02 7.20
CA GLN A 93 9.20 0.33 7.71
C GLN A 93 7.83 0.98 7.91
N LEU A 94 7.80 2.04 8.71
CA LEU A 94 6.71 2.98 8.83
C LEU A 94 7.15 4.32 8.25
N ALA A 95 6.29 4.96 7.46
CA ALA A 95 6.57 6.28 6.91
C ALA A 95 5.61 7.32 7.48
N THR A 96 6.16 8.47 7.86
CA THR A 96 5.42 9.62 8.41
C THR A 96 5.71 10.88 7.60
N ARG A 97 4.82 11.88 7.66
CA ARG A 97 5.03 13.15 6.97
C ARG A 97 6.06 14.04 7.67
N THR A 98 6.03 14.10 9.00
CA THR A 98 6.82 15.03 9.81
C THR A 98 7.72 14.29 10.80
N ARG A 99 8.82 14.95 11.21
CA ARG A 99 9.70 14.43 12.26
C ARG A 99 8.98 14.24 13.59
N LEU A 100 8.11 15.19 13.95
CA LEU A 100 7.29 15.12 15.15
C LEU A 100 6.46 13.83 15.20
N ARG A 101 5.80 13.48 14.09
CA ARG A 101 5.05 12.22 13.99
C ARG A 101 5.96 11.00 14.04
N ALA A 102 7.12 11.05 13.36
CA ALA A 102 8.10 9.97 13.41
C ALA A 102 8.55 9.66 14.84
N ASP A 103 8.85 10.69 15.64
CA ASP A 103 9.32 10.52 17.02
C ASP A 103 8.22 9.94 17.91
N ALA A 104 6.97 10.39 17.74
CA ALA A 104 5.82 9.79 18.43
C ALA A 104 5.62 8.30 18.08
N VAL A 105 5.78 7.93 16.81
CA VAL A 105 5.70 6.52 16.36
C VAL A 105 6.86 5.70 16.90
N ARG A 106 8.09 6.24 16.90
CA ARG A 106 9.25 5.55 17.50
C ARG A 106 9.05 5.28 18.98
N GLU A 107 8.53 6.25 19.73
CA GLU A 107 8.24 6.06 21.15
C GLU A 107 7.18 4.95 21.35
N LEU A 108 6.12 4.92 20.54
CA LEU A 108 5.12 3.85 20.57
C LEU A 108 5.77 2.47 20.32
N LEU A 109 6.59 2.35 19.28
CA LEU A 109 7.29 1.11 18.95
C LEU A 109 8.21 0.65 20.08
N HIS A 110 8.99 1.57 20.67
CA HIS A 110 9.88 1.28 21.80
C HIS A 110 9.10 0.76 23.01
N ARG A 111 7.98 1.40 23.38
CA ARG A 111 7.13 0.96 24.51
C ARG A 111 6.57 -0.45 24.33
N HIS A 112 6.33 -0.87 23.09
CA HIS A 112 5.83 -2.21 22.75
C HIS A 112 6.94 -3.20 22.36
N GLY A 113 8.22 -2.80 22.44
CA GLY A 113 9.35 -3.66 22.08
C GLY A 113 9.44 -3.99 20.59
N CYS A 114 8.72 -3.28 19.74
CA CYS A 114 8.75 -3.47 18.30
C CYS A 114 9.96 -2.75 17.69
N ARG A 115 10.72 -3.46 16.86
CA ARG A 115 11.86 -2.89 16.11
C ARG A 115 11.47 -2.76 14.65
N LEU A 116 10.89 -1.61 14.31
CA LEU A 116 10.59 -1.24 12.93
C LEU A 116 11.18 0.13 12.62
N ASP A 117 11.72 0.27 11.41
CA ASP A 117 12.31 1.53 10.97
C ASP A 117 11.20 2.55 10.73
N VAL A 118 11.41 3.77 11.25
CA VAL A 118 10.49 4.89 11.03
C VAL A 118 11.20 5.94 10.19
N VAL A 119 10.67 6.21 9.00
CA VAL A 119 11.21 7.16 8.03
C VAL A 119 10.29 8.37 7.85
N VAL A 120 10.90 9.51 7.50
CA VAL A 120 10.16 10.74 7.15
C VAL A 120 10.11 10.83 5.62
N ARG A 121 8.91 10.88 5.05
CA ARG A 121 8.66 10.91 3.60
C ARG A 121 7.57 11.93 3.25
N PRO A 122 7.85 13.24 3.30
CA PRO A 122 6.83 14.26 3.07
C PRO A 122 6.20 14.18 1.67
N ALA A 123 6.96 13.71 0.68
CA ALA A 123 6.51 13.56 -0.71
C ALA A 123 5.47 12.44 -0.94
N TRP A 124 5.15 11.62 0.07
CA TRP A 124 4.09 10.60 -0.02
C TRP A 124 2.71 11.13 0.41
N TYR A 125 2.64 12.42 0.72
CA TYR A 125 1.48 13.11 1.27
C TYR A 125 1.12 14.25 0.30
N TYR A 126 -0.18 14.47 0.07
CA TYR A 126 -0.71 15.41 -0.94
C TYR A 126 -0.90 16.83 -0.39
#